data_AF-A0A2N2K1A1-F1
#
_entry.id   AF-A0A2N2K1A1-F1
#
_cell.length_a   1.000
_cell.length_b   1.000
_cell.length_c   1.000
_cell.angle_alpha   90.00
_cell.angle_beta   90.00
_cell.angle_gamma   90.00
#
_symmetry.space_group_name_H-M   'P 1'
#
loop_
_entity.id
_entity.type
_entity.pdbx_description
1 polymer ?
#
loop_
_entity_poly.entity_id
_entity_poly.type
_entity_poly.pdbx_seq_one_letter_code
_entity_poly.pdbx_strand_id
1 'polypeptide(L)'
;MGSQDADNVSISGGTVNATLLQQGGVQALVLDMSAKGSLAAATGAGAIGELTVGANNKILRADSGQSTGLEWATIQGTSNQITVTHNASDITLSAPQDIHTGASPTFVTAKLSGLTDGYVPYHVADATGLADSPLYTDGTSVGIGKVPSAAFDVEGGVRGTSVQGYNTSETNVTAGILTNADQPAGGETTQTVNLTYQLMFGGATPALRTAATIAVGKDSDWTTNPNTDSYLSFTIRADNALIELARFSSDSSAWFVGDVSALSFTDRTPAYTGADALKEISLIKSKDGQIDHSTLPTFAKANSQRKRIIVGPKTPLSKEEAIESYQAEEPVLVEREGKLKPKIIGYSGKPTFKLEGGEVKEIRAPVYETKPVTKWRLKKGCHFDDETGTFYREPQTVETYTEEGRSLGAMISIHDAALQQIKERLEALEVR
;
A
#
# COMPACT_ATOMS: atom_id res chain seq x y z
N MET A 1 -63.06 -39.38 100.28
CA MET A 1 -63.64 -39.04 98.97
C MET A 1 -62.73 -38.01 98.34
N GLY A 2 -61.97 -38.26 97.27
CA GLY A 2 -61.73 -39.49 96.52
C GLY A 2 -60.30 -39.42 95.98
N SER A 3 -59.62 -40.55 96.01
CA SER A 3 -58.46 -40.83 95.16
C SER A 3 -58.91 -40.62 93.71
N GLN A 4 -58.33 -39.66 92.99
CA GLN A 4 -58.32 -39.75 91.54
C GLN A 4 -57.04 -40.46 91.16
N ASP A 5 -57.18 -41.79 91.07
CA ASP A 5 -56.40 -42.60 90.15
C ASP A 5 -56.51 -41.94 88.76
N ALA A 6 -55.41 -41.35 88.31
CA ALA A 6 -55.19 -41.07 86.91
C ALA A 6 -54.19 -42.10 86.42
N ASP A 7 -54.78 -43.22 85.99
CA ASP A 7 -54.40 -44.08 84.88
C ASP A 7 -52.90 -44.19 84.57
N ASN A 8 -52.37 -45.38 84.85
CA ASN A 8 -51.19 -45.92 84.22
C ASN A 8 -51.43 -46.01 82.71
N VAL A 9 -51.15 -44.92 81.98
CA VAL A 9 -51.14 -44.93 80.50
C VAL A 9 -49.95 -45.78 80.08
N SER A 10 -50.22 -47.06 79.84
CA SER A 10 -49.29 -47.96 79.18
C SER A 10 -49.10 -47.49 77.74
N ILE A 11 -47.97 -46.85 77.47
CA ILE A 11 -47.50 -46.65 76.11
C ILE A 11 -46.87 -47.98 75.68
N SER A 12 -47.70 -48.89 75.16
CA SER A 12 -47.20 -50.16 74.64
C SER A 12 -46.49 -49.92 73.31
N GLY A 13 -45.18 -50.18 73.25
CA GLY A 13 -44.53 -50.51 71.97
C GLY A 13 -43.20 -49.83 71.63
N GLY A 14 -42.61 -49.01 72.50
CA GLY A 14 -41.27 -48.46 72.24
C GLY A 14 -40.73 -47.66 73.41
N THR A 15 -39.40 -47.58 73.54
CA THR A 15 -38.73 -46.71 74.50
C THR A 15 -39.13 -45.27 74.22
N VAL A 16 -40.05 -44.71 75.01
CA VAL A 16 -40.48 -43.31 74.89
C VAL A 16 -39.69 -42.48 75.89
N ASN A 17 -38.77 -41.65 75.40
CA ASN A 17 -38.12 -40.58 76.17
C ASN A 17 -39.09 -39.39 76.35
N ALA A 18 -40.27 -39.64 76.92
CA ALA A 18 -41.27 -38.60 77.12
C ALA A 18 -42.07 -38.87 78.40
N THR A 19 -42.28 -37.80 79.17
CA THR A 19 -43.08 -37.82 80.39
C THR A 19 -44.46 -37.23 80.08
N LEU A 20 -45.52 -37.96 80.41
CA LEU A 20 -46.88 -37.42 80.37
C LEU A 20 -47.12 -36.62 81.65
N LEU A 21 -47.26 -35.30 81.54
CA LEU A 21 -47.66 -34.46 82.66
C LEU A 21 -49.17 -34.22 82.58
N GLN A 22 -49.91 -34.71 83.59
CA GLN A 22 -51.31 -34.36 83.79
C GLN A 22 -51.43 -33.34 84.93
N GLN A 23 -51.92 -32.14 84.60
CA GLN A 23 -52.32 -31.15 85.59
C GLN A 23 -53.65 -30.52 85.17
N GLY A 24 -54.68 -30.68 85.99
CA GLY A 24 -55.97 -30.00 85.80
C GLY A 24 -56.71 -30.36 84.51
N GLY A 25 -56.64 -31.60 84.03
CA GLY A 25 -57.36 -32.06 82.83
C GLY A 25 -56.67 -31.77 81.50
N VAL A 26 -55.51 -31.10 81.51
CA VAL A 26 -54.64 -30.94 80.34
C VAL A 26 -53.63 -32.07 80.32
N GLN A 27 -53.59 -32.85 79.24
CA GLN A 27 -52.55 -33.83 78.99
C GLN A 27 -51.48 -33.19 78.10
N ALA A 28 -50.26 -33.05 78.61
CA ALA A 28 -49.12 -32.57 77.83
C ALA A 28 -48.08 -33.69 77.71
N LEU A 29 -47.73 -34.04 76.48
CA LEU A 29 -46.62 -34.93 76.18
C LEU A 29 -45.34 -34.08 76.19
N VAL A 30 -44.47 -34.30 77.18
CA VAL A 30 -43.18 -33.61 77.28
C VAL A 30 -42.10 -34.56 76.78
N LEU A 31 -41.48 -34.23 75.64
CA LEU A 31 -40.31 -34.96 75.12
C LEU A 31 -39.06 -34.54 75.90
N ASP A 32 -38.32 -35.49 76.47
CA ASP A 32 -37.06 -35.24 77.17
C ASP A 32 -35.93 -35.05 76.14
N MET A 33 -35.79 -33.83 75.63
CA MET A 33 -34.76 -33.47 74.65
C MET A 33 -33.45 -33.13 75.36
N SER A 34 -32.38 -33.82 74.98
CA SER A 34 -31.06 -33.79 75.61
C SER A 34 -30.17 -32.62 75.20
N ALA A 35 -30.50 -31.89 74.11
CA ALA A 35 -29.74 -30.72 73.65
C ALA A 35 -30.63 -29.55 73.18
N LYS A 36 -30.06 -28.34 73.21
CA LYS A 36 -30.70 -27.15 72.63
C LYS A 36 -30.76 -27.28 71.11
N GLY A 37 -31.91 -26.95 70.50
CA GLY A 37 -32.08 -27.02 69.05
C GLY A 37 -32.24 -28.44 68.50
N SER A 38 -32.44 -29.43 69.37
CA SER A 38 -32.81 -30.78 68.96
C SER A 38 -34.13 -30.80 68.18
N LEU A 39 -34.30 -31.82 67.34
CA LEU A 39 -35.48 -32.04 66.51
C LEU A 39 -36.17 -33.34 66.93
N ALA A 40 -37.49 -33.30 67.09
CA ALA A 40 -38.31 -34.49 67.24
C ALA A 40 -38.65 -35.05 65.86
N ALA A 41 -38.18 -36.27 65.57
CA ALA A 41 -38.40 -36.93 64.28
C ALA A 41 -39.19 -38.22 64.48
N ALA A 42 -40.11 -38.52 63.56
CA ALA A 42 -40.80 -39.80 63.55
C ALA A 42 -39.80 -40.91 63.15
N THR A 43 -39.61 -41.91 64.01
CA THR A 43 -38.67 -43.03 63.81
C THR A 43 -39.35 -44.31 63.34
N GLY A 44 -40.70 -44.31 63.29
CA GLY A 44 -41.52 -45.46 62.91
C GLY A 44 -42.99 -45.23 63.26
N ALA A 45 -43.84 -46.24 63.04
CA ALA A 45 -45.26 -46.16 63.38
C ALA A 45 -45.46 -45.93 64.89
N GLY A 46 -45.99 -44.76 65.25
CA GLY A 46 -46.23 -44.37 66.65
C GLY A 46 -44.97 -44.08 67.48
N ALA A 47 -43.80 -43.99 66.85
CA ALA A 47 -42.51 -43.77 67.53
C ALA A 47 -41.89 -42.42 67.15
N ILE A 48 -41.34 -41.72 68.15
CA ILE A 48 -40.63 -40.45 68.01
C ILE A 48 -39.24 -40.63 68.62
N GLY A 49 -38.22 -40.14 67.92
CA GLY A 49 -36.85 -40.06 68.42
C GLY A 49 -36.29 -38.65 68.36
N GLU A 50 -35.30 -38.38 69.20
CA GLU A 50 -34.57 -37.12 69.17
C GLU A 50 -33.41 -37.20 68.16
N LEU A 51 -33.33 -36.22 67.25
CA LEU A 51 -32.10 -35.88 66.56
C LEU A 51 -31.50 -34.65 67.23
N THR A 52 -30.36 -34.83 67.90
CA THR A 52 -29.67 -33.71 68.56
C THR A 52 -29.20 -32.67 67.55
N VAL A 53 -28.97 -31.43 68.01
CA VAL A 53 -28.40 -30.39 67.16
C VAL A 53 -27.07 -30.84 66.56
N GLY A 54 -26.93 -30.68 65.25
CA GLY A 54 -25.71 -31.04 64.54
C GLY A 54 -24.54 -30.12 64.92
N ALA A 55 -23.34 -30.49 64.48
CA ALA A 55 -22.21 -29.57 64.48
C ALA A 55 -22.50 -28.34 63.59
N ASN A 56 -21.78 -27.24 63.82
CA ASN A 56 -21.86 -26.06 62.96
C ASN A 56 -21.63 -26.43 61.49
N ASN A 57 -22.27 -25.68 60.58
CA ASN A 57 -22.08 -25.78 59.14
C ASN A 57 -22.52 -27.10 58.50
N LYS A 58 -23.60 -27.67 59.06
CA LYS A 58 -24.30 -28.82 58.52
C LYS A 58 -25.67 -28.40 58.01
N ILE A 59 -26.17 -29.13 57.02
CA ILE A 59 -27.56 -29.04 56.57
C ILE A 59 -28.33 -30.27 57.03
N LEU A 60 -29.59 -30.06 57.41
CA LEU A 60 -30.49 -31.16 57.67
C LEU A 60 -30.93 -31.75 56.33
N ARG A 61 -30.81 -33.07 56.18
CA ARG A 61 -31.38 -33.78 55.02
C ARG A 61 -32.10 -35.04 55.48
N ALA A 62 -32.97 -35.54 54.62
CA ALA A 62 -33.55 -36.87 54.80
C ALA A 62 -32.50 -37.94 54.49
N ASP A 63 -32.38 -38.93 55.36
CA ASP A 63 -31.61 -40.15 55.15
C ASP A 63 -32.37 -41.31 55.78
N SER A 64 -33.02 -42.11 54.94
CA SER A 64 -33.81 -43.27 55.36
C SER A 64 -32.96 -44.39 55.98
N GLY A 65 -31.63 -44.30 55.90
CA GLY A 65 -30.71 -45.21 56.60
C GLY A 65 -30.52 -44.87 58.08
N GLN A 66 -30.84 -43.64 58.52
CA GLN A 66 -30.77 -43.26 59.94
C GLN A 66 -32.03 -43.66 60.70
N SER A 67 -31.89 -43.91 62.01
CA SER A 67 -33.00 -44.26 62.89
C SER A 67 -34.11 -43.21 62.94
N THR A 68 -33.76 -41.93 62.79
CA THR A 68 -34.68 -40.78 62.73
C THR A 68 -35.15 -40.42 61.31
N GLY A 69 -34.65 -41.12 60.28
CA GLY A 69 -34.88 -40.75 58.88
C GLY A 69 -34.24 -39.42 58.45
N LEU A 70 -33.45 -38.79 59.33
CA LEU A 70 -32.84 -37.47 59.14
C LEU A 70 -31.37 -37.49 59.54
N GLU A 71 -30.54 -36.74 58.85
CA GLU A 71 -29.13 -36.55 59.21
C GLU A 71 -28.62 -35.12 58.97
N TRP A 72 -27.54 -34.78 59.68
CA TRP A 72 -26.79 -33.55 59.48
C TRP A 72 -25.63 -33.76 58.52
N ALA A 73 -25.81 -33.37 57.26
CA ALA A 73 -24.83 -33.57 56.19
C ALA A 73 -23.92 -32.34 56.01
N THR A 74 -22.67 -32.56 55.60
CA THR A 74 -21.79 -31.49 55.10
C THR A 74 -22.11 -31.19 53.65
N ILE A 75 -22.17 -29.92 53.26
CA ILE A 75 -22.15 -29.54 51.85
C ILE A 75 -20.71 -29.65 51.35
N GLN A 76 -20.47 -30.41 50.28
CA GLN A 76 -19.15 -30.50 49.68
C GLN A 76 -19.15 -29.86 48.30
N GLY A 77 -18.06 -29.15 48.01
CA GLY A 77 -17.79 -28.63 46.68
C GLY A 77 -17.18 -29.72 45.80
N THR A 78 -17.21 -29.49 44.49
CA THR A 78 -16.50 -30.31 43.50
C THR A 78 -15.17 -29.65 43.15
N SER A 79 -14.11 -30.45 43.02
CA SER A 79 -12.80 -29.95 42.63
C SER A 79 -12.89 -29.17 41.31
N ASN A 80 -12.23 -28.01 41.27
CA ASN A 80 -12.15 -27.12 40.10
C ASN A 80 -13.49 -26.51 39.62
N GLN A 81 -14.57 -26.60 40.42
CA GLN A 81 -15.88 -26.08 40.03
C GLN A 81 -16.53 -25.24 41.13
N ILE A 82 -16.69 -25.80 42.33
CA ILE A 82 -17.30 -25.11 43.46
C ILE A 82 -16.42 -25.28 44.69
N THR A 83 -16.01 -24.15 45.26
CA THR A 83 -15.40 -24.08 46.58
C THR A 83 -16.51 -23.84 47.60
N VAL A 84 -16.55 -24.68 48.64
CA VAL A 84 -17.47 -24.52 49.76
C VAL A 84 -16.66 -24.16 51.00
N THR A 85 -16.89 -22.94 51.50
CA THR A 85 -16.26 -22.44 52.72
C THR A 85 -17.28 -22.42 53.86
N HIS A 86 -16.97 -23.14 54.94
CA HIS A 86 -17.82 -23.25 56.11
C HIS A 86 -17.31 -22.29 57.20
N ASN A 87 -17.96 -21.15 57.42
CA ASN A 87 -17.61 -20.16 58.44
C ASN A 87 -18.50 -20.32 59.68
N ALA A 88 -18.25 -19.58 60.76
CA ALA A 88 -19.06 -19.75 61.98
C ALA A 88 -20.56 -19.40 61.82
N SER A 89 -20.91 -18.48 60.91
CA SER A 89 -22.26 -17.94 60.76
C SER A 89 -22.91 -18.22 59.40
N ASP A 90 -22.11 -18.63 58.40
CA ASP A 90 -22.58 -18.86 57.04
C ASP A 90 -21.79 -19.97 56.33
N ILE A 91 -22.37 -20.44 55.23
CA ILE A 91 -21.73 -21.33 54.26
C ILE A 91 -21.66 -20.57 52.95
N THR A 92 -20.45 -20.28 52.48
CA THR A 92 -20.23 -19.55 51.21
C THR A 92 -19.87 -20.53 50.11
N LEU A 93 -20.58 -20.42 48.98
CA LEU A 93 -20.32 -21.17 47.76
C LEU A 93 -19.73 -20.20 46.73
N SER A 94 -18.60 -20.55 46.13
CA SER A 94 -17.96 -19.74 45.09
C SER A 94 -17.35 -20.60 43.99
N ALA A 95 -17.14 -20.01 42.82
CA ALA A 95 -16.26 -20.60 41.80
C ALA A 95 -14.79 -20.42 42.22
N PRO A 96 -13.86 -21.24 41.70
CA PRO A 96 -12.42 -21.08 41.94
C PRO A 96 -11.84 -19.72 41.49
N GLN A 97 -12.53 -19.02 40.59
CA GLN A 97 -12.23 -17.65 40.17
C GLN A 97 -13.53 -16.94 39.77
N ASP A 98 -13.53 -15.62 39.78
CA ASP A 98 -14.68 -14.82 39.37
C ASP A 98 -14.97 -14.95 37.87
N ILE A 99 -16.26 -15.03 37.52
CA ILE A 99 -16.75 -15.16 36.13
C ILE A 99 -17.86 -14.15 35.79
N HIS A 100 -18.03 -13.11 36.60
CA HIS A 100 -19.01 -12.05 36.35
C HIS A 100 -18.53 -11.11 35.22
N THR A 101 -19.40 -10.23 34.73
CA THR A 101 -19.13 -9.35 33.57
C THR A 101 -17.99 -8.34 33.75
N GLY A 102 -17.47 -8.18 34.97
CA GLY A 102 -16.29 -7.36 35.28
C GLY A 102 -15.08 -8.16 35.75
N ALA A 103 -15.16 -9.51 35.73
CA ALA A 103 -14.08 -10.37 36.15
C ALA A 103 -12.96 -10.43 35.10
N SER A 104 -11.74 -10.70 35.55
CA SER A 104 -10.58 -10.99 34.70
C SER A 104 -10.13 -12.44 34.91
N PRO A 105 -10.88 -13.44 34.39
CA PRO A 105 -10.52 -14.83 34.56
C PRO A 105 -9.19 -15.16 33.87
N THR A 106 -8.47 -16.11 34.45
CA THR A 106 -7.19 -16.60 33.90
C THR A 106 -7.38 -18.01 33.36
N PHE A 107 -6.79 -18.25 32.18
CA PHE A 107 -6.77 -19.55 31.52
C PHE A 107 -5.33 -19.85 31.09
N VAL A 108 -4.87 -21.08 31.34
CA VAL A 108 -3.53 -21.52 30.87
C VAL A 108 -3.53 -21.64 29.34
N THR A 109 -4.61 -22.18 28.77
CA THR A 109 -4.87 -22.24 27.33
C THR A 109 -6.37 -22.04 27.08
N ALA A 110 -6.72 -21.59 25.86
CA ALA A 110 -8.10 -21.50 25.41
C ALA A 110 -8.23 -22.18 24.05
N LYS A 111 -9.16 -23.13 23.93
CA LYS A 111 -9.56 -23.72 22.65
C LYS A 111 -10.92 -23.15 22.25
N LEU A 112 -10.96 -22.40 21.17
CA LEU A 112 -12.18 -21.78 20.64
C LEU A 112 -12.69 -22.61 19.47
N SER A 113 -13.53 -23.62 19.75
CA SER A 113 -13.97 -24.63 18.75
C SER A 113 -14.76 -24.09 17.54
N GLY A 114 -15.17 -22.82 17.56
CA GLY A 114 -15.82 -22.16 16.44
C GLY A 114 -14.86 -21.47 15.47
N LEU A 115 -13.55 -21.57 15.69
CA LEU A 115 -12.50 -20.99 14.83
C LEU A 115 -11.70 -22.09 14.14
N THR A 116 -11.19 -21.77 12.94
CA THR A 116 -10.39 -22.69 12.13
C THR A 116 -8.92 -22.61 12.54
N ASP A 117 -8.24 -23.76 12.65
CA ASP A 117 -6.83 -23.83 13.01
C ASP A 117 -5.95 -23.03 12.04
N GLY A 118 -4.98 -22.30 12.59
CA GLY A 118 -4.01 -21.48 11.85
C GLY A 118 -4.50 -20.06 11.51
N TYR A 119 -5.80 -19.78 11.61
CA TYR A 119 -6.29 -18.41 11.44
C TYR A 119 -6.18 -17.60 12.71
N VAL A 120 -5.69 -16.36 12.60
CA VAL A 120 -5.64 -15.44 13.74
C VAL A 120 -7.06 -14.96 14.03
N PRO A 121 -7.58 -15.08 15.27
CA PRO A 121 -8.92 -14.59 15.61
C PRO A 121 -9.00 -13.07 15.54
N TYR A 122 -10.14 -12.55 15.07
CA TYR A 122 -10.46 -11.12 15.18
C TYR A 122 -11.89 -10.91 15.68
N HIS A 123 -12.13 -9.79 16.36
CA HIS A 123 -13.48 -9.40 16.80
C HIS A 123 -14.28 -8.89 15.60
N VAL A 124 -15.48 -9.44 15.43
CA VAL A 124 -16.41 -9.02 14.39
C VAL A 124 -17.41 -8.02 14.94
N ALA A 125 -18.08 -8.38 16.03
CA ALA A 125 -19.05 -7.57 16.75
C ALA A 125 -19.36 -8.23 18.10
N ASP A 126 -19.87 -7.47 19.08
CA ASP A 126 -20.19 -8.00 20.40
C ASP A 126 -21.24 -9.13 20.37
N ALA A 127 -22.15 -9.10 19.39
CA ALA A 127 -23.18 -10.12 19.23
C ALA A 127 -22.65 -11.46 18.65
N THR A 128 -21.59 -11.42 17.84
CA THR A 128 -21.05 -12.59 17.12
C THR A 128 -19.74 -13.08 17.75
N GLY A 129 -19.02 -12.19 18.44
CA GLY A 129 -17.74 -12.48 19.08
C GLY A 129 -16.58 -12.48 18.08
N LEU A 130 -15.81 -13.57 18.11
CA LEU A 130 -14.60 -13.75 17.30
C LEU A 130 -14.89 -14.57 16.03
N ALA A 131 -14.16 -14.30 14.95
CA ALA A 131 -14.16 -15.10 13.73
C ALA A 131 -12.74 -15.26 13.15
N ASP A 132 -12.61 -16.12 12.14
CA ASP A 132 -11.38 -16.34 11.39
C ASP A 132 -11.02 -15.09 10.59
N SER A 133 -9.86 -14.48 10.86
CA SER A 133 -9.41 -13.34 10.07
C SER A 133 -8.89 -13.79 8.70
N PRO A 134 -8.68 -12.87 7.74
CA PRO A 134 -7.93 -13.16 6.53
C PRO A 134 -6.45 -13.54 6.79
N LEU A 135 -5.92 -13.37 8.01
CA LEU A 135 -4.53 -13.68 8.33
C LEU A 135 -4.39 -15.12 8.83
N TYR A 136 -3.61 -15.89 8.10
CA TYR A 136 -3.24 -17.27 8.43
C TYR A 136 -1.78 -17.35 8.86
N THR A 137 -1.48 -18.20 9.82
CA THR A 137 -0.13 -18.63 10.17
C THR A 137 -0.09 -20.09 10.65
N ASP A 138 0.91 -20.85 10.23
CA ASP A 138 1.22 -22.17 10.77
C ASP A 138 2.43 -22.12 11.74
N GLY A 139 2.88 -20.92 12.12
CA GLY A 139 4.09 -20.67 12.89
C GLY A 139 5.39 -20.58 12.07
N THR A 140 5.36 -20.94 10.79
CA THR A 140 6.49 -20.87 9.85
C THR A 140 6.21 -19.93 8.68
N SER A 141 5.01 -20.03 8.11
CA SER A 141 4.54 -19.29 6.96
C SER A 141 3.35 -18.42 7.32
N VAL A 142 3.19 -17.30 6.62
CA VAL A 142 2.08 -16.36 6.81
C VAL A 142 1.32 -16.16 5.50
N GLY A 143 0.00 -16.34 5.57
CA GLY A 143 -0.93 -16.15 4.47
C GLY A 143 -1.86 -14.96 4.72
N ILE A 144 -2.18 -14.17 3.69
CA ILE A 144 -3.27 -13.19 3.74
C ILE A 144 -4.30 -13.58 2.68
N GLY A 145 -5.55 -13.83 3.10
CA GLY A 145 -6.66 -14.28 2.24
C GLY A 145 -6.64 -15.78 1.93
N LYS A 146 -5.49 -16.44 2.08
CA LYS A 146 -5.29 -17.86 1.73
C LYS A 146 -4.40 -18.59 2.74
N VAL A 147 -4.46 -19.92 2.70
CA VAL A 147 -3.41 -20.76 3.28
C VAL A 147 -2.13 -20.60 2.43
N PRO A 148 -0.98 -20.29 3.05
CA PRO A 148 0.23 -19.97 2.33
C PRO A 148 0.84 -21.20 1.63
N SER A 149 1.27 -21.02 0.39
CA SER A 149 2.07 -21.99 -0.37
C SER A 149 3.57 -21.67 -0.36
N ALA A 150 3.93 -20.56 0.27
CA ALA A 150 5.30 -20.06 0.48
C ALA A 150 5.38 -19.35 1.85
N ALA A 151 6.59 -19.01 2.31
CA ALA A 151 6.79 -18.40 3.62
C ALA A 151 5.97 -17.12 3.86
N PHE A 152 5.73 -16.33 2.81
CA PHE A 152 4.79 -15.22 2.81
C PHE A 152 3.98 -15.24 1.52
N ASP A 153 2.67 -15.34 1.64
CA ASP A 153 1.76 -15.52 0.50
C ASP A 153 0.52 -14.64 0.68
N VAL A 154 0.19 -13.85 -0.34
CA VAL A 154 -0.94 -12.92 -0.29
C VAL A 154 -1.85 -13.23 -1.45
N GLU A 155 -3.10 -13.59 -1.16
CA GLU A 155 -4.13 -13.66 -2.18
C GLU A 155 -4.50 -12.24 -2.64
N GLY A 156 -4.34 -11.99 -3.94
CA GLY A 156 -4.49 -10.67 -4.53
C GLY A 156 -3.18 -9.90 -4.63
N GLY A 157 -3.25 -8.56 -4.60
CA GLY A 157 -2.10 -7.67 -4.73
C GLY A 157 -1.81 -6.89 -3.45
N VAL A 158 -0.54 -6.60 -3.19
CA VAL A 158 -0.12 -5.74 -2.08
C VAL A 158 -0.17 -4.28 -2.54
N ARG A 159 -1.02 -3.47 -1.90
CA ARG A 159 -1.04 -2.00 -2.08
C ARG A 159 -0.29 -1.33 -0.93
N GLY A 160 0.87 -0.77 -1.21
CA GLY A 160 1.66 -0.05 -0.20
C GLY A 160 2.44 1.09 -0.84
N THR A 161 2.74 2.13 -0.04
CA THR A 161 3.59 3.26 -0.45
C THR A 161 5.00 2.82 -0.85
N SER A 162 5.51 1.76 -0.20
CA SER A 162 6.75 1.07 -0.58
C SER A 162 6.62 -0.42 -0.27
N VAL A 163 7.03 -1.26 -1.23
CA VAL A 163 7.20 -2.71 -1.03
C VAL A 163 8.66 -3.02 -1.33
N GLN A 164 9.42 -3.36 -0.30
CA GLN A 164 10.85 -3.66 -0.40
C GLN A 164 11.09 -5.14 -0.13
N GLY A 165 11.55 -5.88 -1.15
CA GLY A 165 12.02 -7.26 -1.00
C GLY A 165 13.53 -7.28 -0.82
N TYR A 166 14.01 -7.92 0.25
CA TYR A 166 15.43 -8.23 0.43
C TYR A 166 15.66 -9.69 0.05
N ASN A 167 16.45 -9.93 -0.99
CA ASN A 167 16.88 -11.28 -1.35
C ASN A 167 18.27 -11.54 -0.77
N THR A 168 18.35 -12.45 0.20
CA THR A 168 19.58 -12.76 0.93
C THR A 168 20.25 -14.05 0.47
N SER A 169 19.72 -14.72 -0.57
CA SER A 169 20.29 -15.94 -1.12
C SER A 169 20.55 -15.82 -2.62
N GLU A 170 21.45 -16.64 -3.18
CA GLU A 170 21.79 -16.68 -4.62
C GLU A 170 20.61 -17.10 -5.53
N THR A 171 19.38 -17.15 -5.02
CA THR A 171 18.19 -17.35 -5.83
C THR A 171 17.98 -16.16 -6.76
N ASN A 172 18.11 -16.43 -8.06
CA ASN A 172 17.75 -15.51 -9.13
C ASN A 172 16.36 -14.90 -8.86
N VAL A 173 16.28 -13.57 -8.76
CA VAL A 173 15.01 -12.85 -8.87
C VAL A 173 14.52 -13.09 -10.30
N THR A 174 13.72 -14.13 -10.49
CA THR A 174 13.20 -14.52 -11.79
C THR A 174 12.12 -13.51 -12.15
N ALA A 175 12.53 -12.45 -12.83
CA ALA A 175 11.71 -11.35 -13.33
C ALA A 175 10.70 -10.82 -12.30
N GLY A 176 11.13 -9.84 -11.48
CA GLY A 176 10.17 -8.93 -10.89
C GLY A 176 9.43 -8.23 -12.02
N ILE A 177 8.24 -8.73 -12.38
CA ILE A 177 7.37 -8.13 -13.38
C ILE A 177 6.87 -6.82 -12.79
N LEU A 178 7.61 -5.75 -13.03
CA LEU A 178 7.23 -4.40 -12.69
C LEU A 178 6.32 -3.88 -13.81
N THR A 179 5.02 -4.11 -13.68
CA THR A 179 4.01 -3.57 -14.61
C THR A 179 3.52 -2.23 -14.10
N ASN A 180 3.64 -1.19 -14.92
CA ASN A 180 2.85 0.02 -14.74
C ASN A 180 1.59 -0.13 -15.62
N ALA A 181 0.43 -0.32 -15.00
CA ALA A 181 -0.82 -0.34 -15.74
C ALA A 181 -1.26 1.11 -16.01
N ASP A 182 -1.57 1.43 -17.26
CA ASP A 182 -2.10 2.74 -17.64
C ASP A 182 -3.30 3.09 -16.74
N GLN A 183 -3.26 4.27 -16.11
CA GLN A 183 -4.43 4.78 -15.39
C GLN A 183 -5.56 4.96 -16.42
N PRO A 184 -6.74 4.32 -16.25
CA PRO A 184 -7.79 4.33 -17.27
C PRO A 184 -8.47 5.70 -17.47
N ALA A 185 -8.03 6.77 -16.80
CA ALA A 185 -8.63 8.08 -16.91
C ALA A 185 -7.64 9.20 -16.61
N GLY A 186 -7.06 9.80 -17.65
CA GLY A 186 -6.50 11.15 -17.57
C GLY A 186 -5.07 11.30 -18.08
N GLY A 187 -4.91 11.38 -19.39
CA GLY A 187 -3.68 11.88 -20.05
C GLY A 187 -2.44 10.98 -19.90
N GLU A 188 -1.55 11.06 -20.88
CA GLU A 188 -0.22 10.44 -20.82
C GLU A 188 0.53 11.05 -19.61
N THR A 189 0.71 10.27 -18.54
CA THR A 189 1.64 10.59 -17.46
C THR A 189 2.95 9.85 -17.73
N THR A 190 4.09 10.42 -17.34
CA THR A 190 5.40 9.76 -17.48
C THR A 190 5.41 8.46 -16.69
N GLN A 191 5.12 7.36 -17.37
CA GLN A 191 5.08 6.04 -16.81
C GLN A 191 6.40 5.36 -17.16
N THR A 192 7.29 5.26 -16.16
CA THR A 192 8.59 4.62 -16.32
C THR A 192 8.80 3.57 -15.25
N VAL A 193 9.18 2.38 -15.68
CA VAL A 193 9.65 1.29 -14.84
C VAL A 193 11.17 1.32 -14.85
N ASN A 194 11.79 1.55 -13.68
CA ASN A 194 13.24 1.67 -13.53
C ASN A 194 13.80 0.49 -12.76
N LEU A 195 14.71 -0.28 -13.37
CA LEU A 195 15.67 -1.09 -12.62
C LEU A 195 16.85 -0.20 -12.22
N THR A 196 16.92 0.15 -10.95
CA THR A 196 17.97 1.01 -10.40
C THR A 196 19.03 0.17 -9.71
N TYR A 197 20.26 0.21 -10.23
CA TYR A 197 21.43 -0.41 -9.60
C TYR A 197 22.12 0.64 -8.73
N GLN A 198 22.16 0.40 -7.42
CA GLN A 198 22.90 1.23 -6.48
C GLN A 198 24.22 0.56 -6.10
N LEU A 199 25.31 1.32 -6.10
CA LEU A 199 26.61 0.87 -5.60
C LEU A 199 27.04 1.78 -4.45
N MET A 200 27.82 1.23 -3.53
CA MET A 200 28.54 2.05 -2.55
C MET A 200 29.74 2.70 -3.25
N PHE A 201 29.75 4.03 -3.30
CA PHE A 201 30.90 4.78 -3.80
C PHE A 201 31.85 5.11 -2.65
N GLY A 202 33.13 4.80 -2.84
CA GLY A 202 34.19 5.05 -1.86
C GLY A 202 34.47 6.55 -1.68
N GLY A 203 34.64 6.98 -0.42
CA GLY A 203 34.94 8.34 -0.02
C GLY A 203 34.92 8.47 1.51
N ALA A 204 35.17 9.69 2.03
CA ALA A 204 35.19 9.95 3.48
C ALA A 204 33.85 9.62 4.20
N THR A 205 32.75 9.55 3.44
CA THR A 205 31.45 9.03 3.89
C THR A 205 30.87 8.14 2.80
N PRO A 206 30.98 6.80 2.92
CA PRO A 206 30.39 5.86 1.97
C PRO A 206 28.88 6.08 1.89
N ALA A 207 28.36 6.25 0.67
CA ALA A 207 26.94 6.40 0.44
C ALA A 207 26.51 5.53 -0.74
N LEU A 208 25.35 4.88 -0.60
CA LEU A 208 24.65 4.27 -1.72
C LEU A 208 24.24 5.38 -2.68
N ARG A 209 24.70 5.27 -3.93
CA ARG A 209 24.23 6.14 -5.01
C ARG A 209 23.81 5.27 -6.17
N THR A 210 22.85 5.76 -6.95
CA THR A 210 22.48 5.13 -8.22
C THR A 210 23.68 5.11 -9.15
N ALA A 211 24.17 3.92 -9.46
CA ALA A 211 25.27 3.68 -10.39
C ALA A 211 24.76 3.51 -11.82
N ALA A 212 23.62 2.83 -11.99
CA ALA A 212 23.00 2.65 -13.29
C ALA A 212 21.47 2.55 -13.18
N THR A 213 20.79 2.81 -14.28
CA THR A 213 19.36 2.59 -14.42
C THR A 213 19.08 2.02 -15.80
N ILE A 214 18.27 0.96 -15.82
CA ILE A 214 17.63 0.47 -17.05
C ILE A 214 16.17 0.86 -16.93
N ALA A 215 15.69 1.65 -17.89
CA ALA A 215 14.34 2.22 -17.84
C ALA A 215 13.54 1.73 -19.04
N VAL A 216 12.32 1.25 -18.81
CA VAL A 216 11.30 1.08 -19.84
C VAL A 216 10.17 2.04 -19.52
N GLY A 217 9.76 2.87 -20.46
CA GLY A 217 8.69 3.81 -20.20
C GLY A 217 8.13 4.46 -21.45
N LYS A 218 7.12 5.30 -21.26
CA LYS A 218 6.59 6.18 -22.30
C LYS A 218 7.38 7.48 -22.33
N ASP A 219 7.76 7.93 -23.52
CA ASP A 219 8.41 9.20 -23.74
C ASP A 219 7.45 10.34 -23.39
N SER A 220 8.01 11.43 -22.90
CA SER A 220 7.26 12.61 -22.45
C SER A 220 6.90 13.57 -23.58
N ASP A 221 7.19 13.19 -24.84
CA ASP A 221 6.83 14.04 -25.95
C ASP A 221 5.30 14.09 -26.05
N TRP A 222 4.72 15.28 -25.99
CA TRP A 222 3.28 15.51 -25.91
C TRP A 222 2.56 15.18 -27.24
N THR A 223 2.89 14.05 -27.87
CA THR A 223 2.23 13.59 -29.09
C THR A 223 1.10 12.65 -28.73
N THR A 224 -0.08 12.87 -29.33
CA THR A 224 -1.31 12.13 -29.00
C THR A 224 -1.36 10.74 -29.63
N ASN A 225 -0.21 10.13 -29.94
CA ASN A 225 -0.17 8.80 -30.56
C ASN A 225 0.20 7.75 -29.49
N PRO A 226 -0.78 7.09 -28.86
CA PRO A 226 -0.59 6.24 -27.68
C PRO A 226 0.23 4.97 -27.92
N ASN A 227 0.71 4.74 -29.15
CA ASN A 227 1.36 3.50 -29.57
C ASN A 227 2.80 3.68 -30.08
N THR A 228 3.38 4.89 -30.06
CA THR A 228 4.72 5.16 -30.64
C THR A 228 5.68 5.89 -29.70
N ASP A 229 5.42 5.90 -28.41
CA ASP A 229 6.17 6.67 -27.41
C ASP A 229 7.02 5.79 -26.48
N SER A 230 6.92 4.46 -26.57
CA SER A 230 7.67 3.61 -25.66
C SER A 230 9.17 3.63 -25.97
N TYR A 231 10.00 3.68 -24.93
CA TYR A 231 11.46 3.59 -25.02
C TYR A 231 12.03 2.61 -24.00
N LEU A 232 13.20 2.06 -24.34
CA LEU A 232 14.13 1.40 -23.44
C LEU A 232 15.39 2.25 -23.38
N SER A 233 15.81 2.71 -22.20
CA SER A 233 17.06 3.45 -22.03
C SER A 233 18.01 2.83 -21.02
N PHE A 234 19.29 3.02 -21.31
CA PHE A 234 20.41 2.59 -20.48
C PHE A 234 21.13 3.84 -19.99
N THR A 235 21.13 4.03 -18.67
CA THR A 235 21.68 5.23 -18.04
C THR A 235 22.73 4.82 -17.01
N ILE A 236 23.90 5.43 -17.04
CA ILE A 236 24.95 5.22 -16.02
C ILE A 236 25.30 6.53 -15.33
N ARG A 237 25.84 6.43 -14.12
CA ARG A 237 26.43 7.59 -13.44
C ARG A 237 27.84 7.83 -13.95
N ALA A 238 28.09 9.06 -14.40
CA ALA A 238 29.42 9.60 -14.64
C ALA A 238 29.61 10.88 -13.83
N ASP A 239 30.72 10.96 -13.09
CA ASP A 239 31.10 12.01 -12.14
C ASP A 239 30.06 12.30 -11.05
N ASN A 240 28.98 13.00 -11.38
CA ASN A 240 27.88 13.27 -10.45
C ASN A 240 26.50 13.37 -11.14
N ALA A 241 26.43 13.08 -12.44
CA ALA A 241 25.21 13.10 -13.23
C ALA A 241 24.90 11.69 -13.77
N LEU A 242 23.63 11.46 -14.05
CA LEU A 242 23.20 10.31 -14.82
C LEU A 242 23.28 10.68 -16.30
N ILE A 243 23.97 9.86 -17.08
CA ILE A 243 24.13 10.00 -18.53
C ILE A 243 23.43 8.83 -19.20
N GLU A 244 22.47 9.13 -20.07
CA GLU A 244 21.84 8.14 -20.93
C GLU A 244 22.85 7.74 -22.02
N LEU A 245 23.30 6.49 -22.01
CA LEU A 245 24.27 5.98 -22.99
C LEU A 245 23.60 5.60 -24.30
N ALA A 246 22.43 4.98 -24.18
CA ALA A 246 21.68 4.45 -25.30
C ALA A 246 20.17 4.52 -25.02
N ARG A 247 19.41 4.79 -26.07
CA ARG A 247 17.95 4.72 -26.09
C ARG A 247 17.48 3.98 -27.32
N PHE A 248 16.55 3.06 -27.11
CA PHE A 248 15.84 2.34 -28.15
C PHE A 248 14.39 2.77 -28.08
N SER A 249 13.91 3.38 -29.15
CA SER A 249 12.56 3.91 -29.23
C SER A 249 11.67 2.99 -30.07
N SER A 250 10.38 3.04 -29.81
CA SER A 250 9.37 2.23 -30.50
C SER A 250 9.17 2.61 -31.98
N ASP A 251 9.68 3.76 -32.41
CA ASP A 251 9.82 4.18 -33.82
C ASP A 251 10.97 3.45 -34.56
N SER A 252 11.60 2.45 -33.91
CA SER A 252 12.77 1.70 -34.38
C SER A 252 14.06 2.53 -34.47
N SER A 253 14.06 3.74 -33.89
CA SER A 253 15.29 4.52 -33.74
C SER A 253 16.11 4.00 -32.56
N ALA A 254 17.42 3.94 -32.74
CA ALA A 254 18.38 3.69 -31.66
C ALA A 254 19.35 4.87 -31.61
N TRP A 255 19.43 5.52 -30.45
CA TRP A 255 20.35 6.62 -30.19
C TRP A 255 21.46 6.16 -29.26
N PHE A 256 22.70 6.57 -29.56
CA PHE A 256 23.89 6.28 -28.77
C PHE A 256 24.68 7.57 -28.59
N VAL A 257 25.18 7.85 -27.37
CA VAL A 257 25.98 9.06 -27.09
C VAL A 257 27.36 9.03 -27.73
N GLY A 258 27.96 7.84 -27.86
CA GLY A 258 29.33 7.65 -28.34
C GLY A 258 29.41 6.90 -29.65
N ASP A 259 30.65 6.66 -30.09
CA ASP A 259 30.93 5.91 -31.31
C ASP A 259 30.38 4.48 -31.22
N VAL A 260 29.67 4.07 -32.27
CA VAL A 260 29.11 2.72 -32.39
C VAL A 260 30.05 1.89 -33.25
N SER A 261 30.71 0.91 -32.64
CA SER A 261 31.44 -0.13 -33.37
C SER A 261 30.51 -1.31 -33.61
N ALA A 262 30.35 -1.73 -34.86
CA ALA A 262 29.64 -2.95 -35.22
C ALA A 262 30.50 -3.83 -36.12
N LEU A 263 30.39 -5.15 -35.93
CA LEU A 263 31.06 -6.14 -36.79
C LEU A 263 30.56 -6.07 -38.23
N SER A 264 29.28 -5.75 -38.41
CA SER A 264 28.66 -5.52 -39.72
C SER A 264 27.47 -4.58 -39.58
N PHE A 265 27.30 -3.68 -40.53
CA PHE A 265 26.05 -2.99 -40.77
C PHE A 265 25.47 -3.53 -42.08
N THR A 266 24.21 -3.95 -42.07
CA THR A 266 23.49 -4.26 -43.31
C THR A 266 22.88 -2.97 -43.82
N ASP A 267 23.53 -2.33 -44.79
CA ASP A 267 22.94 -1.21 -45.49
C ASP A 267 21.77 -1.72 -46.35
N ARG A 268 20.57 -1.17 -46.11
CA ARG A 268 19.36 -1.47 -46.89
C ARG A 268 19.00 -0.33 -47.84
N THR A 269 19.91 0.63 -48.04
CA THR A 269 19.76 1.65 -49.07
C THR A 269 19.60 0.95 -50.43
N PRO A 270 18.48 1.15 -51.15
CA PRO A 270 18.29 0.50 -52.44
C PRO A 270 19.42 0.90 -53.39
N ALA A 271 20.05 -0.09 -54.02
CA ALA A 271 20.98 0.14 -55.12
C ALA A 271 20.20 0.37 -56.42
N TYR A 272 20.67 1.30 -57.26
CA TYR A 272 20.11 1.52 -58.58
C TYR A 272 20.36 0.29 -59.46
N THR A 273 19.30 -0.26 -60.05
CA THR A 273 19.33 -1.48 -60.87
C THR A 273 18.88 -1.25 -62.31
N GLY A 274 18.60 0.00 -62.69
CA GLY A 274 18.18 0.34 -64.05
C GLY A 274 19.33 0.27 -65.06
N ALA A 275 18.99 0.08 -66.34
CA ALA A 275 19.98 -0.15 -67.40
C ALA A 275 20.76 1.12 -67.80
N ASP A 276 20.16 2.32 -67.69
CA ASP A 276 20.76 3.58 -68.17
C ASP A 276 20.55 4.70 -67.14
N ALA A 277 21.45 4.78 -66.16
CA ALA A 277 21.41 5.79 -65.10
C ALA A 277 21.54 7.21 -65.66
N LEU A 278 22.31 7.41 -66.74
CA LEU A 278 22.50 8.72 -67.36
C LEU A 278 21.22 9.25 -67.97
N LYS A 279 20.48 8.39 -68.67
CA LYS A 279 19.18 8.75 -69.23
C LYS A 279 18.20 9.12 -68.13
N GLU A 280 18.13 8.34 -67.05
CA GLU A 280 17.21 8.62 -65.95
C GLU A 280 17.54 9.91 -65.18
N ILE A 281 18.82 10.20 -64.91
CA ILE A 281 19.22 11.48 -64.29
C ILE A 281 18.99 12.66 -65.24
N SER A 282 19.17 12.50 -66.55
CA SER A 282 18.96 13.58 -67.52
C SER A 282 17.52 14.09 -67.56
N LEU A 283 16.56 13.30 -67.04
CA LEU A 283 15.15 13.69 -66.96
C LEU A 283 14.88 14.63 -65.78
N ILE A 284 15.77 14.70 -64.79
CA ILE A 284 15.61 15.52 -63.60
C ILE A 284 15.77 16.99 -63.98
N LYS A 285 14.72 17.77 -63.76
CA LYS A 285 14.70 19.21 -64.05
C LYS A 285 14.79 20.02 -62.78
N SER A 286 15.21 21.28 -62.93
CA SER A 286 15.05 22.28 -61.88
C SER A 286 13.83 23.15 -62.15
N LYS A 287 13.08 23.45 -61.10
CA LYS A 287 12.01 24.44 -61.07
C LYS A 287 12.33 25.43 -59.94
N ASP A 288 12.37 26.72 -60.26
CA ASP A 288 12.64 27.80 -59.31
C ASP A 288 13.94 27.64 -58.48
N GLY A 289 15.00 27.10 -59.09
CA GLY A 289 16.29 26.85 -58.43
C GLY A 289 16.30 25.64 -57.49
N GLN A 290 15.19 24.91 -57.39
CA GLN A 290 15.08 23.64 -56.66
C GLN A 290 14.89 22.47 -57.64
N ILE A 291 15.06 21.24 -57.16
CA ILE A 291 14.80 20.04 -57.98
C ILE A 291 13.29 19.89 -58.15
N ASP A 292 12.81 19.72 -59.38
CA ASP A 292 11.42 19.40 -59.64
C ASP A 292 11.16 17.92 -59.31
N HIS A 293 10.57 17.67 -58.14
CA HIS A 293 10.32 16.32 -57.64
C HIS A 293 9.38 15.49 -58.53
N SER A 294 8.56 16.14 -59.36
CA SER A 294 7.69 15.45 -60.32
C SER A 294 8.49 14.74 -61.43
N THR A 295 9.68 15.26 -61.73
CA THR A 295 10.59 14.79 -62.79
C THR A 295 11.63 13.77 -62.32
N LEU A 296 11.64 13.43 -61.03
CA LEU A 296 12.53 12.42 -60.49
C LEU A 296 12.21 11.03 -61.06
N PRO A 297 13.21 10.18 -61.31
CA PRO A 297 13.00 8.77 -61.60
C PRO A 297 12.19 8.10 -60.49
N THR A 298 11.33 7.14 -60.83
CA THR A 298 10.47 6.43 -59.88
C THR A 298 11.26 5.84 -58.71
N PHE A 299 12.47 5.36 -58.98
CA PHE A 299 13.40 4.83 -57.99
C PHE A 299 13.84 5.86 -56.93
N ALA A 300 13.89 7.14 -57.30
CA ALA A 300 14.33 8.23 -56.43
C ALA A 300 13.18 9.02 -55.78
N LYS A 301 11.93 8.82 -56.22
CA LYS A 301 10.75 9.45 -55.63
C LYS A 301 10.49 8.88 -54.23
N ALA A 302 10.29 9.77 -53.25
CA ALA A 302 9.90 9.37 -51.91
C ALA A 302 8.84 10.35 -51.39
N ASN A 303 7.83 9.85 -50.69
CA ASN A 303 6.83 10.70 -50.07
C ASN A 303 7.30 11.09 -48.67
N SER A 304 7.28 12.38 -48.35
CA SER A 304 7.61 12.86 -47.01
C SER A 304 6.35 13.41 -46.35
N GLN A 305 6.06 12.94 -45.14
CA GLN A 305 5.03 13.57 -44.33
C GLN A 305 5.61 14.78 -43.62
N ARG A 306 5.04 15.95 -43.90
CA ARG A 306 5.39 17.19 -43.22
C ARG A 306 4.25 17.65 -42.36
N LYS A 307 4.61 18.35 -41.30
CA LYS A 307 3.68 19.01 -40.39
C LYS A 307 3.75 20.50 -40.66
N ARG A 308 2.60 21.15 -40.84
CA ARG A 308 2.50 22.60 -40.85
C ARG A 308 1.55 23.03 -39.75
N ILE A 309 1.94 24.09 -39.05
CA ILE A 309 1.08 24.73 -38.07
C ILE A 309 0.13 25.66 -38.83
N ILE A 310 -1.16 25.38 -38.73
CA ILE A 310 -2.21 26.26 -39.21
C ILE A 310 -2.69 27.06 -38.03
N VAL A 311 -2.47 28.38 -38.12
CA VAL A 311 -2.97 29.35 -37.15
C VAL A 311 -4.43 29.64 -37.53
N GLY A 312 -5.35 29.24 -36.65
CA GLY A 312 -6.77 29.56 -36.80
C GLY A 312 -7.06 31.05 -36.58
N PRO A 313 -8.27 31.52 -36.91
CA PRO A 313 -8.64 32.92 -36.73
C PRO A 313 -8.55 33.34 -35.25
N LYS A 314 -8.07 34.57 -35.02
CA LYS A 314 -8.07 35.20 -33.68
C LYS A 314 -9.48 35.19 -33.11
N THR A 315 -9.69 34.44 -32.04
CA THR A 315 -10.97 34.45 -31.33
C THR A 315 -10.84 35.39 -30.13
N PRO A 316 -11.59 36.50 -30.07
CA PRO A 316 -11.52 37.44 -28.94
C PRO A 316 -11.98 36.75 -27.66
N LEU A 317 -11.29 37.06 -26.56
CA LEU A 317 -11.55 36.54 -25.23
C LEU A 317 -11.83 37.68 -24.25
N SER A 318 -12.64 37.40 -23.23
CA SER A 318 -12.76 38.31 -22.10
C SER A 318 -11.49 38.26 -21.23
N LYS A 319 -11.31 39.26 -20.38
CA LYS A 319 -10.17 39.36 -19.47
C LYS A 319 -10.15 38.20 -18.46
N GLU A 320 -11.33 37.78 -18.00
CA GLU A 320 -11.53 36.70 -17.03
C GLU A 320 -11.21 35.32 -17.65
N GLU A 321 -11.46 35.19 -18.96
CA GLU A 321 -11.15 33.99 -19.73
C GLU A 321 -9.66 33.90 -20.05
N ALA A 322 -9.01 35.02 -20.34
CA ALA A 322 -7.62 35.05 -20.79
C ALA A 322 -6.57 35.09 -19.65
N ILE A 323 -6.92 35.53 -18.45
CA ILE A 323 -5.98 35.72 -17.34
C ILE A 323 -6.28 34.74 -16.20
N GLU A 324 -5.24 34.16 -15.62
CA GLU A 324 -5.31 33.39 -14.38
C GLU A 324 -4.48 34.05 -13.27
N SER A 325 -5.00 33.97 -12.04
CA SER A 325 -4.26 34.34 -10.84
C SER A 325 -3.41 33.15 -10.37
N TYR A 326 -2.17 33.41 -9.98
CA TYR A 326 -1.33 32.42 -9.32
C TYR A 326 -0.70 33.04 -8.06
N GLN A 327 -0.47 32.20 -7.05
CA GLN A 327 0.24 32.61 -5.85
C GLN A 327 1.74 32.56 -6.11
N ALA A 328 2.41 33.68 -5.88
CA ALA A 328 3.86 33.80 -5.95
C ALA A 328 4.39 34.22 -4.58
N GLU A 329 5.62 33.85 -4.29
CA GLU A 329 6.32 34.33 -3.11
C GLU A 329 7.29 35.44 -3.52
N GLU A 330 7.09 36.64 -2.99
CA GLU A 330 8.01 37.76 -3.21
C GLU A 330 8.79 38.08 -1.93
N PRO A 331 10.07 38.46 -2.06
CA PRO A 331 10.87 38.84 -0.90
C PRO A 331 10.31 40.11 -0.24
N VAL A 332 10.19 40.09 1.08
CA VAL A 332 9.88 41.28 1.88
C VAL A 332 11.07 42.23 1.78
N LEU A 333 10.85 43.45 1.31
CA LEU A 333 11.92 44.44 1.16
C LEU A 333 12.01 45.29 2.43
N VAL A 334 13.25 45.55 2.87
CA VAL A 334 13.57 46.51 3.92
C VAL A 334 14.52 47.56 3.37
N GLU A 335 14.35 48.81 3.80
CA GLU A 335 15.25 49.88 3.40
C GLU A 335 16.56 49.78 4.17
N ARG A 336 17.66 49.65 3.43
CA ARG A 336 19.01 49.60 4.00
C ARG A 336 19.95 50.35 3.06
N GLU A 337 20.63 51.37 3.59
CA GLU A 337 21.54 52.24 2.82
C GLU A 337 20.84 52.97 1.65
N GLY A 338 19.58 53.41 1.84
CA GLY A 338 18.81 54.15 0.83
C GLY A 338 18.38 53.33 -0.39
N LYS A 339 18.46 51.99 -0.31
CA LYS A 339 17.95 51.06 -1.32
C LYS A 339 17.08 50.01 -0.66
N LEU A 340 15.99 49.63 -1.34
CA LEU A 340 15.16 48.50 -0.93
C LEU A 340 15.94 47.20 -1.21
N LYS A 341 16.24 46.45 -0.15
CA LYS A 341 16.93 45.15 -0.23
C LYS A 341 16.05 44.06 0.39
N PRO A 342 16.10 42.81 -0.11
CA PRO A 342 15.40 41.68 0.50
C PRO A 342 15.78 41.49 1.97
N LYS A 343 14.78 41.27 2.84
CA LYS A 343 14.95 41.03 4.27
C LYS A 343 15.48 39.63 4.49
N ILE A 344 16.63 39.52 5.15
CA ILE A 344 17.28 38.25 5.48
C ILE A 344 16.76 37.76 6.83
N ILE A 345 16.23 36.53 6.89
CA ILE A 345 15.70 35.89 8.11
C ILE A 345 16.60 34.78 8.65
N GLY A 346 17.63 34.38 7.89
CA GLY A 346 18.58 33.39 8.33
C GLY A 346 19.63 33.11 7.27
N TYR A 347 20.42 32.08 7.49
CA TYR A 347 21.38 31.59 6.50
C TYR A 347 21.24 30.07 6.39
N SER A 348 21.09 29.55 5.16
CA SER A 348 20.87 28.12 4.92
C SER A 348 22.16 27.41 4.54
N GLY A 349 22.25 26.14 4.93
CA GLY A 349 23.34 25.24 4.53
C GLY A 349 24.48 25.16 5.54
N LYS A 350 25.40 24.23 5.29
CA LYS A 350 26.66 24.10 6.06
C LYS A 350 27.59 25.27 5.70
N PRO A 351 28.33 25.83 6.65
CA PRO A 351 29.24 26.93 6.35
C PRO A 351 30.30 26.52 5.34
N THR A 352 30.45 27.32 4.29
CA THR A 352 31.55 27.21 3.34
C THR A 352 32.56 28.30 3.65
N PHE A 353 33.84 27.95 3.66
CA PHE A 353 34.92 28.88 3.98
C PHE A 353 35.62 29.32 2.69
N LYS A 354 35.83 30.62 2.54
CA LYS A 354 36.56 31.19 1.40
C LYS A 354 37.69 32.07 1.92
N LEU A 355 38.87 31.96 1.31
CA LEU A 355 39.98 32.87 1.58
C LEU A 355 39.77 34.15 0.77
N GLU A 356 39.65 35.28 1.45
CA GLU A 356 39.64 36.60 0.82
C GLU A 356 40.60 37.52 1.58
N GLY A 357 41.63 38.02 0.89
CA GLY A 357 42.62 38.94 1.49
C GLY A 357 43.56 38.30 2.52
N GLY A 358 43.73 36.97 2.52
CA GLY A 358 44.62 36.27 3.46
C GLY A 358 43.94 35.79 4.75
N GLU A 359 42.66 36.13 4.97
CA GLU A 359 41.85 35.64 6.08
C GLU A 359 40.77 34.66 5.58
N VAL A 360 40.50 33.63 6.38
CA VAL A 360 39.42 32.67 6.12
C VAL A 360 38.10 33.28 6.58
N LYS A 361 37.23 33.63 5.64
CA LYS A 361 35.88 34.12 5.93
C LYS A 361 34.85 33.01 5.76
N GLU A 362 33.98 32.90 6.75
CA GLU A 362 32.82 32.04 6.71
C GLU A 362 31.73 32.68 5.85
N ILE A 363 31.30 31.99 4.79
CA ILE A 363 30.25 32.44 3.88
C ILE A 363 29.06 31.48 4.01
N ARG A 364 27.87 32.05 4.24
CA ARG A 364 26.61 31.32 4.21
C ARG A 364 25.63 32.01 3.26
N ALA A 365 24.80 31.22 2.57
CA ALA A 365 23.76 31.76 1.68
C ALA A 365 22.62 32.35 2.53
N PRO A 366 22.25 33.63 2.32
CA PRO A 366 21.15 34.25 3.07
C PRO A 366 19.79 33.66 2.66
N VAL A 367 18.96 33.39 3.64
CA VAL A 367 17.55 33.03 3.48
C VAL A 367 16.72 34.29 3.61
N TYR A 368 15.87 34.56 2.63
CA TYR A 368 15.04 35.76 2.59
C TYR A 368 13.62 35.48 3.10
N GLU A 369 13.03 36.46 3.78
CA GLU A 369 11.62 36.42 4.15
C GLU A 369 10.78 36.62 2.90
N THR A 370 9.88 35.69 2.60
CA THR A 370 8.92 35.83 1.51
C THR A 370 7.54 36.12 2.07
N LYS A 371 6.75 36.86 1.29
CA LYS A 371 5.31 37.02 1.52
C LYS A 371 4.54 36.49 0.30
N PRO A 372 3.41 35.80 0.52
CA PRO A 372 2.56 35.39 -0.58
C PRO A 372 1.94 36.65 -1.22
N VAL A 373 2.05 36.73 -2.54
CA VAL A 373 1.40 37.75 -3.37
C VAL A 373 0.65 37.07 -4.50
N THR A 374 -0.55 37.55 -4.78
CA THR A 374 -1.31 37.08 -5.93
C THR A 374 -0.87 37.85 -7.17
N LYS A 375 -0.30 37.15 -8.13
CA LYS A 375 0.06 37.69 -9.45
C LYS A 375 -0.89 37.18 -10.51
N TRP A 376 -0.95 37.92 -11.60
CA TRP A 376 -1.81 37.61 -12.74
C TRP A 376 -0.95 37.35 -13.95
N ARG A 377 -1.27 36.30 -14.71
CA ARG A 377 -0.61 35.98 -15.97
C ARG A 377 -1.63 35.54 -17.00
N LEU A 378 -1.26 35.63 -18.27
CA LEU A 378 -2.05 35.06 -19.35
C LEU A 378 -2.11 33.53 -19.22
N LYS A 379 -3.30 32.95 -19.41
CA LYS A 379 -3.48 31.50 -19.53
C LYS A 379 -2.76 31.00 -20.80
N LYS A 380 -2.28 29.75 -20.77
CA LYS A 380 -1.52 29.14 -21.87
C LYS A 380 -2.32 29.21 -23.19
N GLY A 381 -1.71 29.78 -24.24
CA GLY A 381 -2.33 29.95 -25.56
C GLY A 381 -3.23 31.18 -25.70
N CYS A 382 -3.35 32.02 -24.67
CA CYS A 382 -3.99 33.33 -24.75
C CYS A 382 -2.92 34.40 -25.00
N HIS A 383 -3.27 35.37 -25.84
CA HIS A 383 -2.42 36.46 -26.25
C HIS A 383 -3.12 37.79 -25.94
N PHE A 384 -2.32 38.84 -25.77
CA PHE A 384 -2.80 40.21 -25.66
C PHE A 384 -2.27 41.00 -26.84
N ASP A 385 -3.18 41.66 -27.54
CA ASP A 385 -2.86 42.49 -28.69
C ASP A 385 -2.66 43.93 -28.20
N ASP A 386 -1.42 44.42 -28.18
CA ASP A 386 -1.09 45.75 -27.65
C ASP A 386 -1.68 46.89 -28.49
N GLU A 387 -1.95 46.67 -29.77
CA GLU A 387 -2.50 47.68 -30.68
C GLU A 387 -4.01 47.84 -30.52
N THR A 388 -4.72 46.73 -30.33
CA THR A 388 -6.19 46.71 -30.19
C THR A 388 -6.68 46.67 -28.73
N GLY A 389 -5.78 46.39 -27.78
CA GLY A 389 -6.10 46.28 -26.36
C GLY A 389 -6.98 45.07 -26.00
N THR A 390 -7.06 44.07 -26.88
CA THR A 390 -7.95 42.91 -26.71
C THR A 390 -7.19 41.62 -26.42
N PHE A 391 -7.77 40.76 -25.59
CA PHE A 391 -7.27 39.39 -25.41
C PHE A 391 -7.83 38.50 -26.50
N TYR A 392 -7.03 37.56 -26.97
CA TYR A 392 -7.47 36.60 -27.98
C TYR A 392 -6.79 35.24 -27.80
N ARG A 393 -7.39 34.21 -28.37
CA ARG A 393 -6.80 32.88 -28.52
C ARG A 393 -6.69 32.54 -29.99
N GLU A 394 -5.51 32.06 -30.38
CA GLU A 394 -5.26 31.49 -31.70
C GLU A 394 -5.12 29.98 -31.56
N PRO A 395 -6.14 29.20 -31.92
CA PRO A 395 -6.02 27.75 -31.93
C PRO A 395 -5.02 27.37 -33.02
N GLN A 396 -3.92 26.72 -32.61
CA GLN A 396 -2.99 26.11 -33.54
C GLN A 396 -3.43 24.67 -33.79
N THR A 397 -3.64 24.35 -35.05
CA THR A 397 -3.88 22.96 -35.49
C THR A 397 -2.66 22.50 -36.28
N VAL A 398 -2.24 21.27 -36.04
CA VAL A 398 -1.14 20.66 -36.78
C VAL A 398 -1.76 19.77 -37.85
N GLU A 399 -1.62 20.17 -39.10
CA GLU A 399 -2.02 19.34 -40.24
C GLU A 399 -0.78 18.58 -40.74
N THR A 400 -0.94 17.27 -40.91
CA THR A 400 0.05 16.42 -41.57
C THR A 400 -0.33 16.30 -43.03
N TYR A 401 0.57 16.70 -43.93
CA TYR A 401 0.37 16.62 -45.37
C TYR A 401 1.54 15.89 -46.01
N THR A 402 1.26 15.21 -47.12
CA THR A 402 2.27 14.47 -47.87
C THR A 402 2.81 15.38 -48.96
N GLU A 403 4.11 15.68 -48.91
CA GLU A 403 4.82 16.32 -50.01
C GLU A 403 5.55 15.25 -50.83
N GLU A 404 5.56 15.42 -52.14
CA GLU A 404 6.49 14.69 -53.00
C GLU A 404 7.91 15.13 -52.64
N GLY A 405 8.75 14.15 -52.31
CA GLY A 405 10.15 14.34 -51.92
C GLY A 405 11.06 13.37 -52.68
N ARG A 406 12.29 13.21 -52.17
CA ARG A 406 13.31 12.35 -52.77
C ARG A 406 13.97 11.46 -51.73
N SER A 407 14.27 10.22 -52.09
CA SER A 407 15.15 9.37 -51.30
C SER A 407 16.59 9.78 -51.59
N LEU A 408 17.29 10.33 -50.58
CA LEU A 408 18.66 10.79 -50.75
C LEU A 408 19.60 9.62 -51.10
N GLY A 409 19.41 8.46 -50.46
CA GLY A 409 20.18 7.26 -50.76
C GLY A 409 19.98 6.76 -52.19
N ALA A 410 18.73 6.75 -52.68
CA ALA A 410 18.44 6.39 -54.06
C ALA A 410 19.02 7.40 -55.07
N MET A 411 18.99 8.69 -54.75
CA MET A 411 19.60 9.76 -55.56
C MET A 411 21.13 9.63 -55.64
N ILE A 412 21.78 9.29 -54.54
CA ILE A 412 23.23 9.04 -54.52
C ILE A 412 23.54 7.78 -55.33
N SER A 413 22.75 6.72 -55.18
CA SER A 413 22.96 5.46 -55.90
C SER A 413 22.82 5.60 -57.41
N ILE A 414 21.80 6.30 -57.90
CA ILE A 414 21.67 6.54 -59.35
C ILE A 414 22.79 7.45 -59.87
N HIS A 415 23.25 8.42 -59.07
CA HIS A 415 24.36 9.30 -59.44
C HIS A 415 25.69 8.54 -59.55
N ASP A 416 25.95 7.62 -58.62
CA ASP A 416 27.14 6.76 -58.66
C ASP A 416 27.12 5.86 -59.91
N ALA A 417 25.98 5.23 -60.21
CA ALA A 417 25.80 4.45 -61.43
C ALA A 417 25.99 5.30 -62.71
N ALA A 418 25.49 6.54 -62.73
CA ALA A 418 25.66 7.44 -63.86
C ALA A 418 27.12 7.87 -64.05
N LEU A 419 27.83 8.16 -62.95
CA LEU A 419 29.27 8.45 -62.99
C LEU A 419 30.06 7.26 -63.52
N GLN A 420 29.71 6.04 -63.12
CA GLN A 420 30.33 4.82 -63.64
C GLN A 420 30.10 4.69 -65.16
N GLN A 421 28.87 4.90 -65.63
CA GLN A 421 28.57 4.87 -67.08
C GLN A 421 29.31 5.95 -67.87
N ILE A 422 29.53 7.15 -67.30
CA ILE A 422 30.35 8.18 -67.93
C ILE A 422 31.81 7.74 -68.03
N LYS A 423 32.38 7.18 -66.95
CA LYS A 423 33.77 6.68 -66.95
C LYS A 423 33.97 5.61 -68.02
N GLU A 424 33.08 4.63 -68.09
CA GLU A 424 33.13 3.56 -69.10
C GLU A 424 33.06 4.12 -70.53
N ARG A 425 32.20 5.10 -70.78
CA ARG A 425 32.11 5.76 -72.10
C ARG A 425 33.35 6.59 -72.43
N LEU A 426 33.95 7.25 -71.43
CA LEU A 426 35.18 8.03 -71.60
C LEU A 426 36.37 7.13 -71.90
N GLU A 427 36.55 6.04 -71.15
CA GLU A 427 37.58 5.03 -71.42
C GLU A 427 37.42 4.41 -72.82
N ALA A 428 36.19 4.12 -73.23
CA ALA A 428 35.91 3.63 -74.59
C ALA A 428 36.23 4.66 -75.70
N LEU A 429 36.21 5.96 -75.37
CA LEU A 429 36.60 7.03 -76.28
C LEU A 429 38.13 7.24 -76.31
N GLU A 430 38.84 7.03 -75.20
CA GLU A 430 40.30 7.15 -75.12
C GLU A 430 41.04 6.00 -75.80
N VAL A 431 40.41 4.82 -75.92
CA VAL A 431 40.95 3.66 -76.66
C VAL A 431 40.74 3.76 -78.18
N ARG A 432 39.99 4.77 -78.64
CA ARG A 432 39.64 5.01 -80.05
C ARG A 432 40.47 6.14 -80.64
#